data_AF-A0A3B8VR86-F1
#
_entry.id   AF-A0A3B8VR86-F1
#
_cell.length_a   1.000
_cell.length_b   1.000
_cell.length_c   1.000
_cell.angle_alpha   90.00
_cell.angle_beta   90.00
_cell.angle_gamma   90.00
#
_symmetry.space_group_name_H-M   'P 1'
#
loop_
_entity.id
_entity.type
_entity.pdbx_description
1 polymer ?
#
loop_
_entity_poly.entity_id
_entity_poly.type
_entity_poly.pdbx_seq_one_letter_code
_entity_poly.pdbx_strand_id
1 'polypeptide(L)'
;FIDGDNSNFPTRDTSGTNPDVVGSGGQFVITVNNAYRENEAGNPGYGEGEAWFALTSVTDTGYDAEFRISLDTIGNPKPGDVIGFTVAINEDDDDGPRDKQIVWVGNAHTEITYGNLLLGGRSYTAPKTDAPKIDGIINYEEYEGAERIYINPHNGVYDIPSGDDTWAWNDHSFFAWVTHDDEAVYVAVDVRDDKIVTDSAEAGSEDGQTWVDDSVEIFFDVDDSNDAGRGVQGFEGQYVITANGAWRDNEANNPQFGEADDWFGAFSLTDGGYQIEFKVKKSALSDPAQGANLGFNIAINDDDGSGRKAQLNWSGRPHAEFTYGSLILGESIGGGPSLFFYQYAEGSSYNKFLEIRNPTDSEVDLSGYAFPNQNNGVDDVESFDYWNSFPEGATIAAGGKYIIAHPDADPAIVAVADHLHKYLSNGDDAFALVHGTKEDYVVIDVIGDINGPDPGSGWEVAGISSGTKDHTLIRKPTISGGNPDWAASAGTNTEDSEWIVLDKDVWQLGESKPTISLVNNGDGTVTVTFEGKLQTAPTVNGPWQDVDAESPLILQPDQPATFGRAVSE
;
A
#
# COMPACT_ATOMS: atom_id res chain seq x y z
N PHE A 1 27.48 4.71 12.50
CA PHE A 1 28.91 4.86 12.15
C PHE A 1 29.05 4.73 10.65
N ILE A 2 29.73 5.67 10.02
CA ILE A 2 29.82 5.76 8.55
C ILE A 2 31.28 5.98 8.15
N ASP A 3 31.77 5.18 7.22
CA ASP A 3 33.02 5.35 6.45
C ASP A 3 32.61 5.68 5.01
N GLY A 4 32.43 6.98 4.74
CA GLY A 4 31.67 7.45 3.58
C GLY A 4 32.35 7.27 2.23
N ASP A 5 33.67 7.14 2.21
CA ASP A 5 34.47 6.82 1.01
C ASP A 5 34.86 5.34 0.95
N ASN A 6 34.38 4.53 1.92
CA ASN A 6 34.68 3.11 2.07
C ASN A 6 36.18 2.80 2.03
N SER A 7 36.96 3.69 2.63
CA SER A 7 38.40 3.62 2.71
C SER A 7 38.90 2.37 3.44
N ASN A 8 38.07 1.76 4.30
CA ASN A 8 38.38 0.54 5.05
C ASN A 8 39.65 0.68 5.90
N PHE A 9 39.87 1.86 6.51
CA PHE A 9 41.06 2.05 7.34
C PHE A 9 40.97 1.24 8.65
N PRO A 10 42.12 0.72 9.16
CA PRO A 10 42.14 -0.03 10.43
C PRO A 10 41.67 0.78 11.64
N THR A 11 41.80 2.09 11.58
CA THR A 11 41.33 3.01 12.61
C THR A 11 40.92 4.31 11.96
N ARG A 12 39.85 4.89 12.47
CA ARG A 12 39.40 6.20 12.02
C ARG A 12 40.45 7.29 12.25
N ASP A 13 40.71 8.09 11.22
CA ASP A 13 41.53 9.30 11.34
C ASP A 13 40.66 10.57 11.38
N THR A 14 40.48 11.13 12.57
CA THR A 14 39.75 12.40 12.76
C THR A 14 40.67 13.63 12.83
N SER A 15 41.97 13.47 12.56
CA SER A 15 42.97 14.54 12.72
C SER A 15 42.97 15.55 11.58
N GLY A 16 42.39 15.20 10.43
CA GLY A 16 42.44 15.99 9.20
C GLY A 16 43.85 16.13 8.60
N THR A 17 44.84 15.38 9.11
CA THR A 17 46.25 15.47 8.67
C THR A 17 46.66 14.35 7.72
N ASN A 18 45.85 13.31 7.58
CA ASN A 18 46.07 12.23 6.63
C ASN A 18 45.32 12.53 5.32
N PRO A 19 46.04 12.80 4.22
CA PRO A 19 45.42 13.16 2.94
C PRO A 19 44.69 12.00 2.27
N ASP A 20 44.92 10.76 2.70
CA ASP A 20 44.28 9.55 2.17
C ASP A 20 42.96 9.22 2.88
N VAL A 21 42.66 9.88 4.02
CA VAL A 21 41.37 9.78 4.72
C VAL A 21 40.57 11.02 4.34
N VAL A 22 39.57 10.85 3.49
CA VAL A 22 38.56 11.88 3.34
C VAL A 22 37.80 11.91 4.67
N GLY A 23 37.59 13.10 5.25
CA GLY A 23 36.80 13.25 6.48
C GLY A 23 35.31 12.96 6.27
N SER A 24 34.97 11.98 5.44
CA SER A 24 33.64 11.58 5.03
C SER A 24 33.06 10.61 6.06
N GLY A 25 32.06 11.07 6.80
CA GLY A 25 31.25 10.22 7.66
C GLY A 25 31.56 10.34 9.14
N GLY A 26 31.23 9.28 9.87
CA GLY A 26 31.63 9.13 11.26
C GLY A 26 30.63 8.56 12.23
N GLN A 27 30.85 8.89 13.49
CA GLN A 27 29.91 8.55 14.56
C GLN A 27 28.95 9.72 14.78
N PHE A 28 27.67 9.41 14.64
CA PHE A 28 26.54 10.25 14.97
C PHE A 28 25.79 9.55 16.11
N VAL A 29 25.53 10.27 17.21
CA VAL A 29 24.95 9.68 18.43
C VAL A 29 23.75 10.49 18.85
N ILE A 30 22.65 9.82 19.17
CA ILE A 30 21.53 10.34 19.94
C ILE A 30 21.30 9.41 21.13
N THR A 31 21.01 9.96 22.30
CA THR A 31 20.61 9.22 23.50
C THR A 31 19.10 9.23 23.65
N VAL A 32 18.55 8.32 24.46
CA VAL A 32 17.10 8.21 24.73
C VAL A 32 16.43 9.49 25.24
N ASN A 33 17.21 10.40 25.84
CA ASN A 33 16.75 11.72 26.28
C ASN A 33 17.08 12.84 25.27
N ASN A 34 17.29 12.51 24.00
CA ASN A 34 17.62 13.42 22.91
C ASN A 34 18.92 14.24 23.10
N ALA A 35 19.87 13.77 23.91
CA ALA A 35 21.22 14.35 23.92
C ALA A 35 22.04 13.78 22.76
N TYR A 36 22.84 14.61 22.11
CA TYR A 36 23.55 14.21 20.89
C TYR A 36 25.07 14.37 21.00
N ARG A 37 25.80 13.67 20.12
CA ARG A 37 27.24 13.83 19.93
C ARG A 37 27.63 13.59 18.47
N GLU A 38 28.49 14.47 17.97
CA GLU A 38 28.98 14.47 16.58
C GLU A 38 30.48 14.79 16.46
N ASN A 39 31.19 14.85 17.58
CA ASN A 39 32.60 15.28 17.59
C ASN A 39 33.47 14.38 16.73
N GLU A 40 33.20 13.09 16.75
CA GLU A 40 33.86 12.12 15.92
C GLU A 40 33.51 12.33 14.45
N ALA A 41 32.31 12.78 14.09
CA ALA A 41 31.94 13.15 12.71
C ALA A 41 32.52 14.51 12.24
N GLY A 42 33.36 15.16 13.05
CA GLY A 42 33.96 16.45 12.70
C GLY A 42 33.11 17.67 13.05
N ASN A 43 32.07 17.49 13.88
CA ASN A 43 31.10 18.54 14.25
C ASN A 43 30.43 19.22 13.02
N PRO A 44 29.77 18.45 12.14
CA PRO A 44 29.13 18.97 10.94
C PRO A 44 27.93 19.89 11.21
N GLY A 45 27.33 19.84 12.40
CA GLY A 45 26.20 20.67 12.82
C GLY A 45 24.92 19.86 12.99
N TYR A 46 24.28 19.98 14.16
CA TYR A 46 23.08 19.24 14.55
C TYR A 46 21.83 20.11 14.61
N GLY A 47 20.75 19.67 13.95
CA GLY A 47 19.45 20.35 13.93
C GLY A 47 18.62 19.99 12.70
N GLU A 48 17.31 20.26 12.72
CA GLU A 48 16.38 19.95 11.62
C GLU A 48 16.84 20.50 10.25
N GLY A 49 17.46 21.69 10.24
CA GLY A 49 18.03 22.31 9.03
C GLY A 49 19.55 22.21 8.91
N GLU A 50 20.24 21.51 9.81
CA GLU A 50 21.70 21.42 9.81
C GLU A 50 22.18 20.19 9.02
N ALA A 51 23.48 19.86 9.09
CA ALA A 51 24.06 18.75 8.35
C ALA A 51 23.51 17.36 8.75
N TRP A 52 23.07 17.21 10.00
CA TRP A 52 22.36 16.02 10.44
C TRP A 52 21.39 16.32 11.57
N PHE A 53 20.44 15.43 11.78
CA PHE A 53 19.46 15.49 12.87
C PHE A 53 19.09 14.09 13.31
N ALA A 54 18.67 13.95 14.56
CA ALA A 54 18.13 12.70 15.07
C ALA A 54 17.14 12.96 16.20
N LEU A 55 16.18 12.07 16.40
CA LEU A 55 15.28 12.11 17.54
C LEU A 55 15.06 10.72 18.08
N THR A 56 14.78 10.64 19.38
CA THR A 56 14.37 9.43 20.07
C THR A 56 12.99 9.56 20.68
N SER A 57 12.20 8.50 20.55
CA SER A 57 10.92 8.34 21.23
C SER A 57 10.97 7.11 22.14
N VAL A 58 10.55 7.26 23.39
CA VAL A 58 10.53 6.14 24.36
C VAL A 58 9.27 5.32 24.15
N THR A 59 9.42 4.00 24.11
CA THR A 59 8.31 3.04 24.04
C THR A 59 8.19 2.28 25.37
N ASP A 60 7.13 1.50 25.54
CA ASP A 60 6.90 0.73 26.78
C ASP A 60 8.02 -0.27 27.10
N THR A 61 8.76 -0.72 26.08
CA THR A 61 9.82 -1.74 26.20
C THR A 61 11.20 -1.25 25.74
N GLY A 62 11.35 0.02 25.34
CA GLY A 62 12.60 0.52 24.78
C GLY A 62 12.50 1.95 24.23
N TYR A 63 13.11 2.17 23.08
CA TYR A 63 13.04 3.44 22.38
C TYR A 63 13.32 3.27 20.89
N ASP A 64 12.71 4.13 20.10
CA ASP A 64 13.03 4.33 18.69
C ASP A 64 14.02 5.47 18.55
N ALA A 65 14.92 5.36 17.57
CA ALA A 65 15.89 6.40 17.24
C ALA A 65 15.94 6.59 15.72
N GLU A 66 15.57 7.77 15.25
CA GLU A 66 15.57 8.13 13.85
C GLU A 66 16.72 9.09 13.55
N PHE A 67 17.41 8.90 12.43
CA PHE A 67 18.54 9.71 12.00
C PHE A 67 18.34 10.21 10.58
N ARG A 68 18.63 11.49 10.34
CA ARG A 68 18.83 12.11 9.03
C ARG A 68 20.25 12.62 8.95
N ILE A 69 21.04 12.13 8.01
CA ILE A 69 22.44 12.54 7.81
C ILE A 69 22.61 12.99 6.36
N SER A 70 23.08 14.21 6.13
CA SER A 70 23.32 14.72 4.78
C SER A 70 24.39 13.91 4.05
N LEU A 71 24.13 13.59 2.77
CA LEU A 71 25.10 12.89 1.92
C LEU A 71 26.42 13.68 1.80
N ASP A 72 26.35 15.01 1.71
CA ASP A 72 27.55 15.87 1.65
C ASP A 72 28.45 15.70 2.87
N THR A 73 27.86 15.47 4.05
CA THR A 73 28.62 15.24 5.30
C THR A 73 29.39 13.93 5.27
N ILE A 74 28.93 12.96 4.48
CA ILE A 74 29.53 11.64 4.38
C ILE A 74 30.33 11.45 3.09
N GLY A 75 30.82 12.53 2.47
CA GLY A 75 31.65 12.45 1.27
C GLY A 75 30.88 12.49 -0.05
N ASN A 76 29.58 12.78 0.01
CA ASN A 76 28.66 12.84 -1.12
C ASN A 76 28.68 11.57 -2.00
N PRO A 77 28.57 10.36 -1.40
CA PRO A 77 28.55 9.11 -2.13
C PRO A 77 27.33 9.09 -3.06
N LYS A 78 27.49 8.44 -4.21
CA LYS A 78 26.49 8.40 -5.28
C LYS A 78 25.76 7.07 -5.29
N PRO A 79 24.57 6.99 -5.92
CA PRO A 79 23.97 5.71 -6.26
C PRO A 79 24.99 4.81 -6.98
N GLY A 80 25.10 3.55 -6.55
CA GLY A 80 26.10 2.58 -6.98
C GLY A 80 27.37 2.54 -6.10
N ASP A 81 27.65 3.59 -5.31
CA ASP A 81 28.78 3.58 -4.38
C ASP A 81 28.51 2.67 -3.18
N VAL A 82 29.58 2.08 -2.67
CA VAL A 82 29.56 1.36 -1.40
C VAL A 82 30.16 2.26 -0.34
N ILE A 83 29.49 2.36 0.81
CA ILE A 83 30.04 3.01 2.01
C ILE A 83 30.21 1.97 3.12
N GLY A 84 31.19 2.19 4.01
CA GLY A 84 31.28 1.40 5.23
C GLY A 84 30.24 1.86 6.24
N PHE A 85 29.45 0.94 6.79
CA PHE A 85 28.36 1.25 7.69
C PHE A 85 28.28 0.29 8.87
N THR A 86 28.01 0.82 10.06
CA THR A 86 27.53 0.02 11.19
C THR A 86 26.72 0.85 12.17
N VAL A 87 25.79 0.21 12.88
CA VAL A 87 25.00 0.81 13.96
C VAL A 87 25.40 0.14 15.27
N ALA A 88 25.43 0.92 16.36
CA ALA A 88 25.65 0.37 17.68
C ALA A 88 24.69 0.96 18.70
N ILE A 89 24.23 0.10 19.62
CA ILE A 89 23.31 0.41 20.70
C ILE A 89 24.07 0.25 22.00
N ASN A 90 24.12 1.32 22.80
CA ASN A 90 24.71 1.29 24.13
C ASN A 90 23.61 1.00 25.15
N GLU A 91 23.94 0.17 26.13
CA GLU A 91 23.04 -0.17 27.22
C GLU A 91 23.66 0.33 28.55
N ASP A 92 22.79 0.88 29.40
CA ASP A 92 23.09 1.56 30.67
C ASP A 92 21.81 1.54 31.56
N ASP A 93 21.44 0.37 32.08
CA ASP A 93 20.25 0.14 32.91
C ASP A 93 20.50 0.24 34.43
N ASP A 94 21.74 0.50 34.85
CA ASP A 94 22.18 0.42 36.25
C ASP A 94 22.64 1.75 36.88
N ASP A 95 22.40 2.89 36.20
CA ASP A 95 22.87 4.24 36.57
C ASP A 95 24.42 4.35 36.64
N GLY A 96 25.15 3.39 36.04
CA GLY A 96 26.59 3.28 35.99
C GLY A 96 27.23 3.82 34.70
N PRO A 97 28.48 3.45 34.39
CA PRO A 97 28.98 3.59 33.03
C PRO A 97 28.35 2.51 32.14
N ARG A 98 28.20 2.80 30.84
CA ARG A 98 27.76 1.82 29.82
C ARG A 98 28.27 0.39 30.10
N ASP A 99 27.32 -0.52 30.30
CA ASP A 99 27.57 -1.92 30.60
C ASP A 99 27.91 -2.72 29.34
N LYS A 100 27.13 -2.53 28.27
CA LYS A 100 27.33 -3.21 27.00
C LYS A 100 27.12 -2.31 25.79
N GLN A 101 27.70 -2.75 24.67
CA GLN A 101 27.40 -2.21 23.36
C GLN A 101 27.15 -3.37 22.41
N ILE A 102 25.98 -3.38 21.80
CA ILE A 102 25.67 -4.26 20.67
C ILE A 102 25.99 -3.48 19.41
N VAL A 103 26.66 -4.13 18.46
CA VAL A 103 27.04 -3.55 17.17
C VAL A 103 26.49 -4.46 16.08
N TRP A 104 25.86 -3.90 15.05
CA TRP A 104 25.31 -4.68 13.92
C TRP A 104 26.39 -5.57 13.29
N VAL A 105 27.53 -4.96 12.95
CA VAL A 105 28.72 -5.67 12.46
C VAL A 105 30.00 -4.89 12.77
N GLY A 106 31.10 -5.60 12.99
CA GLY A 106 32.40 -5.00 13.22
C GLY A 106 32.58 -4.39 14.61
N ASN A 107 33.48 -3.41 14.70
CA ASN A 107 33.84 -2.73 15.94
C ASN A 107 33.78 -1.21 15.75
N ALA A 108 33.22 -0.49 16.73
CA ALA A 108 33.19 0.96 16.72
C ALA A 108 34.59 1.58 16.48
N HIS A 109 34.65 2.61 15.64
CA HIS A 109 35.89 3.34 15.27
C HIS A 109 36.96 2.52 14.53
N THR A 110 36.60 1.32 14.04
CA THR A 110 37.49 0.42 13.28
C THR A 110 36.88 0.20 11.90
N GLU A 111 37.09 1.15 10.99
CA GLU A 111 36.34 1.26 9.71
C GLU A 111 36.48 0.01 8.83
N ILE A 112 37.66 -0.62 8.77
CA ILE A 112 37.91 -1.90 8.06
C ILE A 112 37.00 -3.06 8.50
N THR A 113 36.29 -2.92 9.61
CA THR A 113 35.38 -3.96 10.14
C THR A 113 33.91 -3.66 9.90
N TYR A 114 33.58 -2.47 9.39
CA TYR A 114 32.21 -2.10 9.08
C TYR A 114 31.65 -2.97 7.96
N GLY A 115 30.31 -3.07 7.92
CA GLY A 115 29.63 -3.73 6.82
C GLY A 115 29.65 -2.82 5.59
N ASN A 116 29.47 -3.42 4.42
CA ASN A 116 29.26 -2.65 3.21
C ASN A 116 27.77 -2.29 3.10
N LEU A 117 27.48 -1.00 3.03
CA LEU A 117 26.17 -0.50 2.61
C LEU A 117 26.28 -0.03 1.16
N LEU A 118 25.62 -0.73 0.25
CA LEU A 118 25.48 -0.30 -1.13
C LEU A 118 24.39 0.77 -1.19
N LEU A 119 24.73 1.97 -1.66
CA LEU A 119 23.74 3.00 -1.91
C LEU A 119 23.10 2.73 -3.27
N GLY A 120 22.02 1.94 -3.30
CA GLY A 120 21.28 1.65 -4.53
C GLY A 120 20.20 2.70 -4.86
N GLY A 121 19.65 2.61 -6.07
CA GLY A 121 18.34 3.18 -6.36
C GLY A 121 17.24 2.44 -5.57
N ARG A 122 16.06 3.05 -5.45
CA ARG A 122 14.91 2.36 -4.85
C ARG A 122 14.51 1.17 -5.72
N SER A 123 14.00 0.10 -5.12
CA SER A 123 13.43 -1.01 -5.88
C SER A 123 11.94 -1.11 -5.55
N TYR A 124 11.15 -1.50 -6.55
CA TYR A 124 9.72 -1.72 -6.46
C TYR A 124 9.37 -2.98 -7.25
N THR A 125 8.61 -3.89 -6.66
CA THR A 125 8.08 -5.06 -7.39
C THR A 125 6.62 -4.79 -7.71
N ALA A 126 6.34 -4.47 -8.98
CA ALA A 126 4.98 -4.27 -9.44
C ALA A 126 4.28 -5.61 -9.58
N PRO A 127 3.19 -5.85 -8.87
CA PRO A 127 2.48 -7.10 -9.01
C PRO A 127 1.76 -7.23 -10.35
N LYS A 128 1.55 -8.48 -10.75
CA LYS A 128 0.65 -8.78 -11.86
C LYS A 128 -0.81 -8.81 -11.39
N THR A 129 -1.62 -7.87 -11.87
CA THR A 129 -3.04 -7.69 -11.51
C THR A 129 -3.92 -7.68 -12.75
N ASP A 130 -5.25 -7.58 -12.55
CA ASP A 130 -6.15 -7.15 -13.63
C ASP A 130 -5.86 -5.70 -14.01
N ALA A 131 -6.23 -5.33 -15.24
CA ALA A 131 -5.99 -3.99 -15.78
C ALA A 131 -6.80 -2.91 -15.01
N PRO A 132 -6.14 -1.92 -14.39
CA PRO A 132 -6.80 -0.74 -13.84
C PRO A 132 -7.54 0.05 -14.92
N LYS A 133 -8.61 0.75 -14.52
CA LYS A 133 -9.29 1.69 -15.41
C LYS A 133 -8.61 3.05 -15.34
N ILE A 134 -7.99 3.46 -16.44
CA ILE A 134 -7.30 4.75 -16.53
C ILE A 134 -8.31 5.88 -16.79
N ASP A 135 -8.88 6.41 -15.72
CA ASP A 135 -9.83 7.54 -15.77
C ASP A 135 -9.39 8.76 -14.96
N GLY A 136 -8.21 8.68 -14.34
CA GLY A 136 -7.59 9.76 -13.58
C GLY A 136 -8.12 9.86 -12.17
N ILE A 137 -8.93 8.90 -11.71
CA ILE A 137 -9.45 8.78 -10.36
C ILE A 137 -8.92 7.47 -9.78
N ILE A 138 -8.02 7.58 -8.81
CA ILE A 138 -7.38 6.39 -8.24
C ILE A 138 -8.37 5.70 -7.29
N ASN A 139 -8.85 4.51 -7.68
CA ASN A 139 -9.53 3.60 -6.76
C ASN A 139 -8.51 2.58 -6.25
N TYR A 140 -8.32 2.53 -4.93
CA TYR A 140 -7.29 1.66 -4.33
C TYR A 140 -7.47 0.17 -4.69
N GLU A 141 -8.72 -0.27 -4.92
CA GLU A 141 -9.05 -1.64 -5.38
C GLU A 141 -8.38 -1.99 -6.72
N GLU A 142 -8.17 -1.01 -7.60
CA GLU A 142 -7.55 -1.24 -8.93
C GLU A 142 -6.05 -1.50 -8.84
N TYR A 143 -5.43 -1.10 -7.72
CA TYR A 143 -4.00 -1.27 -7.44
C TYR A 143 -3.80 -2.16 -6.20
N GLU A 144 -4.77 -3.01 -5.88
CA GLU A 144 -4.70 -3.90 -4.72
C GLU A 144 -3.45 -4.80 -4.78
N GLY A 145 -2.82 -4.97 -3.62
CA GLY A 145 -1.58 -5.74 -3.49
C GLY A 145 -0.32 -5.02 -4.00
N ALA A 146 -0.45 -3.88 -4.68
CA ALA A 146 0.69 -3.01 -4.99
C ALA A 146 1.17 -2.32 -3.70
N GLU A 147 2.47 -2.38 -3.43
CA GLU A 147 3.06 -1.65 -2.32
C GLU A 147 2.86 -0.13 -2.54
N ARG A 148 2.49 0.61 -1.49
CA ARG A 148 2.33 2.06 -1.62
C ARG A 148 3.70 2.75 -1.56
N ILE A 149 4.05 3.47 -2.62
CA ILE A 149 5.14 4.45 -2.60
C ILE A 149 4.64 5.71 -1.90
N TYR A 150 5.45 6.26 -0.99
CA TYR A 150 5.19 7.58 -0.40
C TYR A 150 6.44 8.46 -0.45
N ILE A 151 6.33 9.58 -1.17
CA ILE A 151 7.41 10.53 -1.40
C ILE A 151 7.01 11.92 -0.92
N ASN A 152 7.88 12.54 -0.13
CA ASN A 152 7.73 13.88 0.42
C ASN A 152 9.07 14.62 0.37
N PRO A 153 9.11 15.91 0.74
CA PRO A 153 10.34 16.72 0.70
C PRO A 153 11.52 16.16 1.51
N HIS A 154 11.27 15.26 2.46
CA HIS A 154 12.30 14.71 3.35
C HIS A 154 12.87 13.37 2.90
N ASN A 155 12.16 12.64 2.03
CA ASN A 155 12.58 11.32 1.56
C ASN A 155 12.74 11.23 0.04
N GLY A 156 12.25 12.20 -0.74
CA GLY A 156 12.42 12.21 -2.20
C GLY A 156 13.79 12.74 -2.65
N VAL A 157 14.06 12.60 -3.94
CA VAL A 157 15.24 13.20 -4.58
C VAL A 157 14.81 14.46 -5.31
N TYR A 158 15.31 15.61 -4.89
CA TYR A 158 15.08 16.86 -5.60
C TYR A 158 16.07 17.02 -6.75
N ASP A 159 15.55 17.38 -7.92
CA ASP A 159 16.35 17.95 -9.00
C ASP A 159 16.13 19.47 -9.04
N ILE A 160 17.06 20.22 -8.44
CA ILE A 160 17.01 21.67 -8.35
C ILE A 160 18.25 22.27 -9.02
N PRO A 161 18.10 22.99 -10.14
CA PRO A 161 19.11 23.93 -10.60
C PRO A 161 19.07 25.26 -9.82
N SER A 162 17.93 25.59 -9.20
CA SER A 162 17.72 26.75 -8.31
C SER A 162 16.33 26.72 -7.68
N GLY A 163 16.21 26.77 -6.34
CA GLY A 163 14.93 26.78 -5.62
C GLY A 163 15.13 26.82 -4.10
N ASP A 164 14.13 27.31 -3.37
CA ASP A 164 14.12 27.53 -1.91
C ASP A 164 13.81 26.21 -1.18
N ASP A 165 14.63 25.82 -0.20
CA ASP A 165 14.48 24.58 0.59
C ASP A 165 13.46 24.71 1.75
N THR A 166 12.65 25.78 1.78
CA THR A 166 11.60 25.97 2.80
C THR A 166 10.29 25.33 2.38
N TRP A 167 10.12 24.05 2.73
CA TRP A 167 8.92 23.26 2.41
C TRP A 167 8.02 23.11 3.64
N ALA A 168 6.73 23.40 3.49
CA ALA A 168 5.75 22.98 4.49
C ALA A 168 5.60 21.45 4.42
N TRP A 169 5.50 20.77 5.57
CA TRP A 169 5.43 19.30 5.64
C TRP A 169 4.32 18.67 4.78
N ASN A 170 3.29 19.45 4.47
CA ASN A 170 2.11 19.03 3.72
C ASN A 170 2.06 19.57 2.28
N ASP A 171 3.17 20.13 1.79
CA ASP A 171 3.29 20.71 0.46
C ASP A 171 4.24 19.86 -0.41
N HIS A 172 3.90 19.73 -1.69
CA HIS A 172 4.65 19.02 -2.72
C HIS A 172 5.10 17.59 -2.35
N SER A 173 4.14 16.66 -2.31
CA SER A 173 4.37 15.24 -2.01
C SER A 173 3.48 14.33 -2.86
N PHE A 174 3.79 13.04 -2.96
CA PHE A 174 2.92 12.10 -3.67
C PHE A 174 2.88 10.70 -3.06
N PHE A 175 1.75 10.03 -3.23
CA PHE A 175 1.65 8.58 -3.17
C PHE A 175 1.68 8.00 -4.58
N ALA A 176 2.20 6.79 -4.75
CA ALA A 176 2.12 6.09 -6.02
C ALA A 176 1.97 4.57 -5.85
N TRP A 177 1.42 3.93 -6.88
CA TRP A 177 1.26 2.49 -7.00
C TRP A 177 1.61 2.08 -8.42
N VAL A 178 2.28 0.94 -8.58
CA VAL A 178 2.60 0.39 -9.90
C VAL A 178 2.12 -1.05 -9.96
N THR A 179 1.36 -1.39 -10.97
CA THR A 179 0.96 -2.77 -11.29
C THR A 179 1.28 -3.07 -12.75
N HIS A 180 1.13 -4.32 -13.16
CA HIS A 180 1.16 -4.67 -14.57
C HIS A 180 0.22 -5.82 -14.86
N ASP A 181 -0.11 -6.05 -16.13
CA ASP A 181 -0.80 -7.25 -16.58
C ASP A 181 0.03 -7.94 -17.68
N ASP A 182 -0.59 -8.69 -18.59
CA ASP A 182 0.10 -9.26 -19.76
C ASP A 182 0.39 -8.23 -20.86
N GLU A 183 -0.32 -7.10 -20.90
CA GLU A 183 -0.29 -6.13 -21.99
C GLU A 183 0.44 -4.82 -21.63
N ALA A 184 0.40 -4.37 -20.38
CA ALA A 184 0.84 -3.04 -19.98
C ALA A 184 1.40 -2.97 -18.56
N VAL A 185 2.10 -1.88 -18.29
CA VAL A 185 2.46 -1.39 -16.95
C VAL A 185 1.54 -0.21 -16.63
N TYR A 186 1.04 -0.17 -15.39
CA TYR A 186 0.11 0.84 -14.90
C TYR A 186 0.73 1.58 -13.73
N VAL A 187 0.64 2.91 -13.73
CA VAL A 187 1.18 3.76 -12.65
C VAL A 187 0.10 4.73 -12.20
N ALA A 188 -0.30 4.69 -10.94
CA ALA A 188 -1.16 5.68 -10.31
C ALA A 188 -0.32 6.60 -9.42
N VAL A 189 -0.54 7.91 -9.50
CA VAL A 189 0.13 8.92 -8.68
C VAL A 189 -0.88 9.90 -8.10
N ASP A 190 -0.98 9.96 -6.77
CA ASP A 190 -1.80 10.91 -6.01
C ASP A 190 -0.91 12.01 -5.45
N VAL A 191 -0.99 13.21 -6.04
CA VAL A 191 -0.15 14.35 -5.73
C VAL A 191 -0.85 15.27 -4.73
N ARG A 192 -0.11 15.69 -3.71
CA ARG A 192 -0.48 16.78 -2.80
C ARG A 192 0.29 18.03 -3.19
N ASP A 193 -0.47 19.05 -3.50
CA ASP A 193 0.03 20.33 -3.95
C ASP A 193 -0.99 21.40 -3.55
N ASP A 194 -0.52 22.49 -2.94
CA ASP A 194 -1.41 23.53 -2.44
C ASP A 194 -1.85 24.52 -3.53
N LYS A 195 -1.18 24.49 -4.70
CA LYS A 195 -1.44 25.44 -5.77
C LYS A 195 -1.20 24.85 -7.16
N ILE A 196 -2.31 24.44 -7.77
CA ILE A 196 -2.30 23.96 -9.16
C ILE A 196 -2.22 25.11 -10.18
N VAL A 197 -1.14 25.16 -10.95
CA VAL A 197 -0.85 26.06 -12.06
C VAL A 197 -0.52 25.27 -13.32
N THR A 198 -1.24 25.61 -14.39
CA THR A 198 -1.14 24.95 -15.70
C THR A 198 -1.13 25.98 -16.83
N ASP A 199 -0.23 26.96 -16.78
CA ASP A 199 -0.22 28.14 -17.65
C ASP A 199 0.79 28.07 -18.82
N SER A 200 1.60 27.01 -18.87
CA SER A 200 2.69 26.83 -19.83
C SER A 200 2.35 25.88 -20.99
N ALA A 201 1.70 24.75 -20.73
CA ALA A 201 1.19 23.82 -21.74
C ALA A 201 -0.33 23.99 -21.95
N GLU A 202 -0.77 24.05 -23.21
CA GLU A 202 -2.21 24.13 -23.52
C GLU A 202 -2.91 22.83 -23.09
N ALA A 203 -4.07 22.93 -22.46
CA ALA A 203 -4.82 21.78 -21.97
C ALA A 203 -5.09 20.75 -23.08
N GLY A 204 -4.73 19.49 -22.84
CA GLY A 204 -4.87 18.42 -23.83
C GLY A 204 -3.98 18.57 -25.07
N SER A 205 -2.88 19.33 -24.98
CA SER A 205 -1.88 19.42 -26.05
C SER A 205 -0.75 18.40 -25.88
N GLU A 206 -0.16 18.02 -26.99
CA GLU A 206 1.04 17.18 -27.06
C GLU A 206 2.30 18.06 -27.12
N ASP A 207 3.34 17.66 -26.39
CA ASP A 207 4.69 18.22 -26.45
C ASP A 207 4.81 19.72 -26.12
N GLY A 208 3.85 20.25 -25.36
CA GLY A 208 3.96 21.57 -24.73
C GLY A 208 5.11 21.64 -23.71
N GLN A 209 5.25 22.78 -23.02
CA GLN A 209 6.19 22.93 -21.90
C GLN A 209 5.66 22.25 -20.64
N THR A 210 5.34 20.96 -20.72
CA THR A 210 4.66 20.19 -19.66
C THR A 210 5.46 20.12 -18.37
N TRP A 211 6.80 20.10 -18.46
CA TRP A 211 7.71 20.11 -17.31
C TRP A 211 7.74 21.46 -16.57
N VAL A 212 7.08 22.49 -17.08
CA VAL A 212 6.98 23.79 -16.38
C VAL A 212 5.74 23.82 -15.50
N ASP A 213 4.64 23.20 -15.93
CA ASP A 213 3.36 23.10 -15.21
C ASP A 213 3.39 21.98 -14.17
N ASP A 214 2.42 22.01 -13.24
CA ASP A 214 2.17 20.87 -12.34
C ASP A 214 1.86 19.61 -13.15
N SER A 215 2.71 18.61 -12.96
CA SER A 215 2.72 17.43 -13.79
C SER A 215 3.40 16.26 -13.10
N VAL A 216 3.03 15.06 -13.53
CA VAL A 216 3.72 13.81 -13.20
C VAL A 216 4.48 13.33 -14.43
N GLU A 217 5.71 12.90 -14.21
CA GLU A 217 6.58 12.29 -15.21
C GLU A 217 6.96 10.88 -14.76
N ILE A 218 6.83 9.88 -15.63
CA ILE A 218 7.37 8.53 -15.41
C ILE A 218 8.46 8.25 -16.43
N PHE A 219 9.51 7.58 -15.99
CA PHE A 219 10.70 7.29 -16.81
C PHE A 219 11.00 5.80 -16.81
N PHE A 220 11.36 5.27 -17.98
CA PHE A 220 11.82 3.90 -18.15
C PHE A 220 13.18 3.84 -18.82
N ASP A 221 14.08 3.04 -18.23
CA ASP A 221 15.29 2.48 -18.84
C ASP A 221 15.09 0.97 -18.92
N VAL A 222 14.47 0.51 -20.00
CA VAL A 222 13.87 -0.82 -20.11
C VAL A 222 14.93 -1.90 -20.32
N ASP A 223 16.00 -1.60 -21.05
CA ASP A 223 17.10 -2.52 -21.31
C ASP A 223 18.16 -2.53 -20.19
N ASP A 224 17.95 -1.74 -19.13
CA ASP A 224 18.85 -1.59 -17.97
C ASP A 224 20.29 -1.22 -18.42
N SER A 225 20.40 -0.49 -19.53
CA SER A 225 21.68 -0.05 -20.07
C SER A 225 22.36 0.96 -19.15
N ASN A 226 21.58 1.69 -18.34
CA ASN A 226 22.04 2.76 -17.47
C ASN A 226 22.78 3.88 -18.25
N ASP A 227 22.46 4.04 -19.53
CA ASP A 227 23.07 5.04 -20.41
C ASP A 227 22.52 6.44 -20.11
N ALA A 228 23.41 7.41 -19.88
CA ALA A 228 22.97 8.79 -19.64
C ALA A 228 22.46 9.46 -20.93
N GLY A 229 21.22 9.93 -20.92
CA GLY A 229 20.67 10.83 -21.95
C GLY A 229 19.95 10.11 -23.08
N ARG A 230 19.16 9.09 -22.73
CA ARG A 230 18.43 8.14 -23.59
C ARG A 230 19.32 7.24 -24.42
N GLY A 231 19.07 5.94 -24.31
CA GLY A 231 19.59 4.92 -25.20
C GLY A 231 19.21 5.16 -26.67
N VAL A 232 19.85 4.42 -27.58
CA VAL A 232 19.64 4.54 -29.04
C VAL A 232 18.64 3.52 -29.60
N GLN A 233 18.02 2.69 -28.75
CA GLN A 233 17.05 1.67 -29.17
C GLN A 233 15.72 1.80 -28.41
N GLY A 234 14.61 1.78 -29.17
CA GLY A 234 13.27 1.35 -28.77
C GLY A 234 12.68 1.87 -27.45
N PHE A 235 11.86 2.92 -27.54
CA PHE A 235 10.76 3.31 -26.61
C PHE A 235 11.05 3.46 -25.09
N GLU A 236 12.31 3.42 -24.69
CA GLU A 236 12.80 3.92 -23.41
C GLU A 236 12.66 5.44 -23.37
N GLY A 237 12.32 6.00 -22.20
CA GLY A 237 12.16 7.44 -22.08
C GLY A 237 11.12 7.90 -21.08
N GLN A 238 10.66 9.12 -21.31
CA GLN A 238 9.81 9.90 -20.41
C GLN A 238 8.39 9.96 -20.97
N TYR A 239 7.41 9.77 -20.08
CA TYR A 239 5.99 9.95 -20.33
C TYR A 239 5.46 10.94 -19.30
N VAL A 240 4.78 12.00 -19.76
CA VAL A 240 4.31 13.10 -18.89
C VAL A 240 2.83 13.32 -19.07
N ILE A 241 2.12 13.59 -17.96
CA ILE A 241 0.76 14.15 -17.96
C ILE A 241 0.75 15.35 -17.00
N THR A 242 0.17 16.46 -17.43
CA THR A 242 -0.03 17.66 -16.60
C THR A 242 -1.40 17.63 -15.90
N ALA A 243 -1.57 18.46 -14.86
CA ALA A 243 -2.86 18.68 -14.18
C ALA A 243 -3.91 19.44 -15.02
N ASN A 244 -3.73 19.48 -16.35
CA ASN A 244 -4.74 19.90 -17.33
C ASN A 244 -4.86 18.92 -18.53
N GLY A 245 -4.21 17.75 -18.43
CA GLY A 245 -4.27 16.69 -19.43
C GLY A 245 -3.41 16.91 -20.68
N ALA A 246 -2.52 17.90 -20.69
CA ALA A 246 -1.46 17.97 -21.68
C ALA A 246 -0.46 16.83 -21.45
N TRP A 247 0.16 16.33 -22.51
CA TRP A 247 1.08 15.20 -22.44
C TRP A 247 2.37 15.44 -23.21
N ARG A 248 3.38 14.63 -22.89
CA ARG A 248 4.67 14.62 -23.60
C ARG A 248 5.26 13.22 -23.59
N ASP A 249 5.74 12.81 -24.75
CA ASP A 249 6.34 11.49 -25.02
C ASP A 249 7.30 11.52 -26.22
N ASN A 250 7.63 12.70 -26.78
CA ASN A 250 8.74 12.87 -27.72
C ASN A 250 10.05 12.27 -27.20
N GLU A 251 10.11 12.16 -25.89
CA GLU A 251 11.19 11.65 -25.11
C GLU A 251 11.19 10.14 -24.92
N ALA A 252 10.10 9.46 -25.26
CA ALA A 252 9.94 8.01 -25.41
C ALA A 252 9.82 7.60 -26.90
N ASN A 253 10.27 8.45 -27.82
CA ASN A 253 10.19 8.28 -29.28
C ASN A 253 8.77 8.43 -29.88
N ASN A 254 7.90 9.26 -29.28
CA ASN A 254 6.54 9.55 -29.76
C ASN A 254 5.70 8.27 -30.04
N PRO A 255 5.51 7.39 -29.04
CA PRO A 255 4.52 6.32 -29.13
C PRO A 255 3.10 6.90 -29.35
N GLN A 256 2.16 6.11 -29.87
CA GLN A 256 0.82 6.63 -30.12
C GLN A 256 0.05 6.83 -28.80
N PHE A 257 -0.37 8.07 -28.52
CA PHE A 257 -1.18 8.42 -27.35
C PHE A 257 -2.67 8.15 -27.57
N GLY A 258 -3.30 7.40 -26.66
CA GLY A 258 -4.74 7.15 -26.65
C GLY A 258 -5.11 5.90 -25.83
N GLU A 259 -6.34 5.83 -25.31
CA GLU A 259 -6.81 4.77 -24.40
C GLU A 259 -6.56 3.33 -24.93
N ALA A 260 -6.67 3.16 -26.26
CA ALA A 260 -6.44 1.89 -26.95
C ALA A 260 -5.05 1.76 -27.61
N ASP A 261 -4.24 2.83 -27.57
CA ASP A 261 -2.99 2.95 -28.31
C ASP A 261 -1.78 2.51 -27.48
N ASP A 262 -0.57 2.97 -27.80
CA ASP A 262 0.67 2.48 -27.19
C ASP A 262 0.76 2.88 -25.71
N TRP A 263 0.27 4.07 -25.38
CA TRP A 263 0.15 4.53 -24.01
C TRP A 263 -0.99 5.52 -23.86
N PHE A 264 -1.42 5.72 -22.62
CA PHE A 264 -2.45 6.69 -22.25
C PHE A 264 -2.21 7.20 -20.84
N GLY A 265 -2.73 8.39 -20.56
CA GLY A 265 -2.85 8.88 -19.20
C GLY A 265 -4.08 9.76 -19.03
N ALA A 266 -4.61 9.77 -17.82
CA ALA A 266 -5.75 10.55 -17.43
C ALA A 266 -5.48 11.24 -16.09
N PHE A 267 -6.13 12.38 -15.86
CA PHE A 267 -5.96 13.15 -14.63
C PHE A 267 -7.32 13.56 -14.04
N SER A 268 -7.35 13.78 -12.74
CA SER A 268 -8.43 14.48 -12.03
C SER A 268 -7.87 15.40 -10.95
N LEU A 269 -8.58 16.49 -10.66
CA LEU A 269 -8.26 17.35 -9.52
C LEU A 269 -8.85 16.76 -8.23
N THR A 270 -8.16 16.97 -7.11
CA THR A 270 -8.63 16.60 -5.77
C THR A 270 -8.71 17.83 -4.87
N ASP A 271 -9.28 17.66 -3.67
CA ASP A 271 -9.40 18.76 -2.69
C ASP A 271 -8.05 19.30 -2.18
N GLY A 272 -6.94 18.60 -2.44
CA GLY A 272 -5.61 19.04 -2.01
C GLY A 272 -4.49 18.71 -2.98
N GLY A 273 -4.80 18.66 -4.28
CA GLY A 273 -3.85 18.40 -5.35
C GLY A 273 -4.50 17.82 -6.59
N TYR A 274 -3.92 16.76 -7.14
CA TYR A 274 -4.38 16.10 -8.35
C TYR A 274 -3.93 14.64 -8.40
N GLN A 275 -4.63 13.83 -9.18
CA GLN A 275 -4.32 12.42 -9.41
C GLN A 275 -4.07 12.21 -10.90
N ILE A 276 -3.12 11.34 -11.21
CA ILE A 276 -2.79 10.93 -12.57
C ILE A 276 -2.62 9.42 -12.61
N GLU A 277 -3.21 8.80 -13.62
CA GLU A 277 -3.02 7.39 -13.94
C GLU A 277 -2.39 7.25 -15.32
N PHE A 278 -1.44 6.34 -15.45
CA PHE A 278 -0.74 5.99 -16.68
C PHE A 278 -0.97 4.53 -17.04
N LYS A 279 -1.08 4.26 -18.33
CA LYS A 279 -0.96 2.93 -18.93
C LYS A 279 0.07 3.00 -20.04
N VAL A 280 1.11 2.17 -19.97
CA VAL A 280 2.11 2.05 -21.02
C VAL A 280 2.17 0.58 -21.45
N LYS A 281 1.86 0.30 -22.72
CA LYS A 281 1.92 -1.07 -23.22
C LYS A 281 3.34 -1.61 -23.17
N LYS A 282 3.45 -2.89 -22.83
CA LYS A 282 4.70 -3.65 -22.86
C LYS A 282 5.34 -3.65 -24.25
N SER A 283 4.55 -3.63 -25.32
CA SER A 283 5.05 -3.48 -26.69
C SER A 283 5.74 -2.13 -26.95
N ALA A 284 5.39 -1.10 -26.18
CA ALA A 284 6.06 0.21 -26.16
C ALA A 284 7.20 0.24 -25.13
N LEU A 285 7.55 -0.90 -24.52
CA LEU A 285 8.66 -1.04 -23.58
C LEU A 285 9.50 -2.27 -23.96
N SER A 286 9.72 -2.52 -25.25
CA SER A 286 10.50 -3.66 -25.76
C SER A 286 10.05 -5.05 -25.26
N ASP A 287 8.75 -5.20 -25.00
CA ASP A 287 8.09 -6.44 -24.59
C ASP A 287 8.75 -7.10 -23.35
N PRO A 288 8.82 -6.40 -22.21
CA PRO A 288 9.49 -6.92 -21.03
C PRO A 288 8.68 -8.11 -20.48
N ALA A 289 9.39 -9.21 -20.26
CA ALA A 289 8.79 -10.42 -19.72
C ALA A 289 8.41 -10.23 -18.25
N GLN A 290 7.54 -11.11 -17.74
CA GLN A 290 7.36 -11.27 -16.32
C GLN A 290 8.69 -11.63 -15.64
N GLY A 291 8.95 -11.06 -14.48
CA GLY A 291 10.21 -11.09 -13.76
C GLY A 291 11.29 -10.14 -14.30
N ALA A 292 11.02 -9.38 -15.36
CA ALA A 292 11.97 -8.40 -15.88
C ALA A 292 12.22 -7.28 -14.87
N ASN A 293 13.45 -6.80 -14.83
CA ASN A 293 13.85 -5.61 -14.09
C ASN A 293 14.04 -4.46 -15.09
N LEU A 294 13.36 -3.34 -14.85
CA LEU A 294 13.43 -2.12 -15.66
C LEU A 294 14.00 -1.00 -14.78
N GLY A 295 14.89 -0.17 -15.30
CA GLY A 295 15.18 1.12 -14.68
C GLY A 295 13.93 1.99 -14.67
N PHE A 296 13.59 2.58 -13.52
CA PHE A 296 12.33 3.29 -13.34
C PHE A 296 12.46 4.51 -12.42
N ASN A 297 11.75 5.58 -12.78
CA ASN A 297 11.58 6.75 -11.91
C ASN A 297 10.17 7.35 -12.06
N ILE A 298 9.69 7.98 -10.99
CA ILE A 298 8.49 8.84 -10.96
C ILE A 298 8.95 10.22 -10.48
N ALA A 299 8.51 11.28 -11.13
CA ALA A 299 8.77 12.64 -10.70
C ALA A 299 7.50 13.49 -10.75
N ILE A 300 7.39 14.47 -9.84
CA ILE A 300 6.37 15.51 -9.89
C ILE A 300 7.04 16.88 -10.06
N ASN A 301 6.48 17.74 -10.90
CA ASN A 301 6.89 19.14 -11.03
C ASN A 301 5.94 20.03 -10.22
N ASP A 302 6.50 21.04 -9.55
CA ASP A 302 5.80 22.10 -8.79
C ASP A 302 5.82 23.40 -9.61
N ASP A 303 4.67 23.95 -10.01
CA ASP A 303 4.56 25.33 -10.50
C ASP A 303 3.73 26.22 -9.58
N ASP A 304 4.42 27.19 -9.00
CA ASP A 304 3.81 28.19 -8.14
C ASP A 304 3.40 29.49 -8.88
N GLY A 305 3.30 29.47 -10.21
CA GLY A 305 2.89 30.61 -11.05
C GLY A 305 4.04 31.53 -11.47
N SER A 306 5.27 31.05 -11.41
CA SER A 306 6.45 31.74 -11.97
C SER A 306 7.32 30.79 -12.79
N GLY A 307 6.71 29.70 -13.27
CA GLY A 307 7.36 28.54 -13.85
C GLY A 307 7.86 27.58 -12.77
N ARG A 308 8.24 26.36 -13.19
CA ARG A 308 8.68 25.28 -12.30
C ARG A 308 9.60 25.75 -11.17
N LYS A 309 9.10 25.57 -9.94
CA LYS A 309 9.78 25.82 -8.67
C LYS A 309 10.68 24.66 -8.28
N ALA A 310 10.22 23.42 -8.43
CA ALA A 310 11.00 22.22 -8.12
C ALA A 310 10.53 21.00 -8.91
N GLN A 311 11.35 19.94 -8.86
CA GLN A 311 10.97 18.60 -9.27
C GLN A 311 11.36 17.60 -8.18
N LEU A 312 10.38 16.87 -7.65
CA LEU A 312 10.55 15.86 -6.61
C LEU A 312 10.44 14.46 -7.21
N ASN A 313 11.44 13.62 -6.99
CA ASN A 313 11.58 12.31 -7.62
C ASN A 313 11.49 11.16 -6.61
N TRP A 314 10.94 10.02 -7.06
CA TRP A 314 10.99 8.74 -6.35
C TRP A 314 12.41 8.18 -6.33
N SER A 315 13.11 8.11 -7.47
CA SER A 315 14.48 7.60 -7.50
C SER A 315 15.29 8.22 -8.64
N GLY A 316 16.50 8.69 -8.32
CA GLY A 316 17.40 9.21 -9.33
C GLY A 316 17.03 10.59 -9.86
N ARG A 317 17.62 10.93 -11.01
CA ARG A 317 17.51 12.23 -11.69
C ARG A 317 17.00 12.02 -13.11
N PRO A 318 16.12 12.90 -13.62
CA PRO A 318 15.67 12.85 -15.01
C PRO A 318 16.85 12.80 -15.99
N HIS A 319 16.77 11.92 -16.99
CA HIS A 319 17.78 11.74 -18.05
C HIS A 319 19.17 11.35 -17.53
N ALA A 320 19.24 10.77 -16.34
CA ALA A 320 20.42 10.13 -15.78
C ALA A 320 20.04 8.71 -15.35
N GLU A 321 19.83 7.86 -16.34
CA GLU A 321 19.24 6.52 -16.24
C GLU A 321 19.99 5.64 -15.22
N PHE A 322 21.33 5.76 -15.14
CA PHE A 322 22.17 5.12 -14.10
C PHE A 322 21.81 5.47 -12.64
N THR A 323 20.92 6.42 -12.41
CA THR A 323 20.44 6.82 -11.08
C THR A 323 19.01 6.34 -10.80
N TYR A 324 18.32 5.80 -11.80
CA TYR A 324 16.95 5.31 -11.66
C TYR A 324 16.86 4.18 -10.63
N GLY A 325 15.65 4.01 -10.11
CA GLY A 325 15.29 2.85 -9.32
C GLY A 325 15.10 1.62 -10.20
N SER A 326 14.76 0.51 -9.57
CA SER A 326 14.46 -0.76 -10.20
C SER A 326 12.96 -1.03 -10.09
N LEU A 327 12.31 -1.29 -11.22
CA LEU A 327 10.94 -1.79 -11.32
C LEU A 327 10.99 -3.24 -11.78
N ILE A 328 10.63 -4.15 -10.87
CA ILE A 328 10.53 -5.58 -11.16
C ILE A 328 9.09 -5.88 -11.53
N LEU A 329 8.85 -6.46 -12.71
CA LEU A 329 7.53 -6.95 -13.10
C LEU A 329 7.27 -8.28 -12.39
N GLY A 330 6.65 -8.20 -11.22
CA GLY A 330 6.46 -9.32 -10.31
C GLY A 330 5.56 -10.43 -10.85
N GLU A 331 5.47 -11.49 -10.07
CA GLU A 331 4.45 -12.51 -10.31
C GLU A 331 3.07 -11.95 -10.02
N SER A 332 2.03 -12.70 -10.40
CA SER A 332 0.73 -12.48 -9.82
C SER A 332 0.85 -12.74 -8.33
N ILE A 333 0.82 -11.68 -7.53
CA ILE A 333 0.28 -11.81 -6.19
C ILE A 333 -1.18 -12.20 -6.41
N GLY A 334 -1.64 -13.24 -5.72
CA GLY A 334 -3.05 -13.64 -5.74
C GLY A 334 -3.91 -12.58 -5.06
N GLY A 335 -4.02 -11.41 -5.69
CA GLY A 335 -4.48 -10.14 -5.14
C GLY A 335 -5.11 -9.26 -6.22
N GLY A 336 -6.06 -9.80 -7.00
CA GLY A 336 -7.32 -9.06 -7.17
C GLY A 336 -8.08 -9.10 -5.84
N PRO A 337 -9.32 -8.57 -5.73
CA PRO A 337 -10.07 -8.60 -4.47
C PRO A 337 -10.11 -10.03 -3.97
N SER A 338 -9.25 -10.26 -2.98
CA SER A 338 -8.89 -11.60 -2.54
C SER A 338 -9.86 -11.97 -1.44
N LEU A 339 -9.99 -13.27 -1.20
CA LEU A 339 -10.89 -13.74 -0.16
C LEU A 339 -10.61 -13.00 1.15
N PHE A 340 -11.64 -12.58 1.86
CA PHE A 340 -11.46 -11.80 3.09
C PHE A 340 -12.43 -12.23 4.18
N PHE A 341 -12.07 -12.00 5.44
CA PHE A 341 -12.99 -12.19 6.55
C PHE A 341 -14.05 -11.10 6.51
N TYR A 342 -15.29 -11.51 6.28
CA TYR A 342 -16.44 -10.62 6.25
C TYR A 342 -17.15 -10.55 7.60
N GLN A 343 -17.28 -11.67 8.30
CA GLN A 343 -17.84 -11.71 9.65
C GLN A 343 -17.00 -12.59 10.56
N TYR A 344 -16.91 -12.17 11.81
CA TYR A 344 -16.31 -12.92 12.91
C TYR A 344 -17.25 -12.86 14.10
N ALA A 345 -17.42 -13.97 14.82
CA ALA A 345 -18.15 -13.94 16.08
C ALA A 345 -17.43 -14.72 17.17
N GLU A 346 -17.39 -14.10 18.34
CA GLU A 346 -17.11 -14.73 19.63
C GLU A 346 -18.32 -14.46 20.54
N GLY A 347 -19.27 -15.38 20.53
CA GLY A 347 -20.57 -15.23 21.18
C GLY A 347 -20.72 -16.07 22.45
N SER A 348 -21.96 -16.35 22.84
CA SER A 348 -22.24 -17.16 24.02
C SER A 348 -21.78 -18.60 23.83
N SER A 349 -21.03 -19.12 24.80
CA SER A 349 -20.56 -20.52 24.84
C SER A 349 -19.77 -20.91 23.60
N TYR A 350 -20.42 -21.52 22.62
CA TYR A 350 -19.81 -22.05 21.40
C TYR A 350 -20.31 -21.34 20.15
N ASN A 351 -21.07 -20.24 20.27
CA ASN A 351 -21.49 -19.42 19.13
C ASN A 351 -20.29 -18.68 18.54
N LYS A 352 -19.49 -19.40 17.76
CA LYS A 352 -18.22 -18.92 17.20
C LYS A 352 -18.14 -19.30 15.73
N PHE A 353 -17.77 -18.35 14.88
CA PHE A 353 -17.57 -18.59 13.45
C PHE A 353 -16.68 -17.54 12.79
N LEU A 354 -16.16 -17.92 11.62
CA LEU A 354 -15.52 -17.05 10.62
C LEU A 354 -16.35 -17.15 9.32
N GLU A 355 -16.76 -16.03 8.74
CA GLU A 355 -17.32 -15.96 7.38
C GLU A 355 -16.26 -15.33 6.46
N ILE A 356 -15.89 -16.06 5.42
CA ILE A 356 -15.00 -15.59 4.36
C ILE A 356 -15.85 -15.26 3.14
N ARG A 357 -15.56 -14.16 2.44
CA ARG A 357 -16.24 -13.82 1.19
C ARG A 357 -15.31 -13.87 0.00
N ASN A 358 -15.89 -14.27 -1.13
CA ASN A 358 -15.30 -14.13 -2.45
C ASN A 358 -15.94 -12.93 -3.16
N PRO A 359 -15.26 -11.77 -3.20
CA PRO A 359 -15.76 -10.58 -3.89
C PRO A 359 -15.65 -10.66 -5.42
N THR A 360 -14.89 -11.63 -5.95
CA THR A 360 -14.64 -11.76 -7.40
C THR A 360 -15.88 -12.26 -8.15
N ASP A 361 -15.84 -12.15 -9.48
CA ASP A 361 -16.85 -12.65 -10.41
C ASP A 361 -16.62 -14.11 -10.86
N SER A 362 -15.65 -14.80 -10.24
CA SER A 362 -15.30 -16.19 -10.55
C SER A 362 -15.29 -17.08 -9.29
N GLU A 363 -15.41 -18.40 -9.47
CA GLU A 363 -15.27 -19.34 -8.35
C GLU A 363 -13.80 -19.45 -7.93
N VAL A 364 -13.55 -19.42 -6.62
CA VAL A 364 -12.22 -19.60 -6.03
C VAL A 364 -12.08 -21.00 -5.42
N ASP A 365 -11.03 -21.72 -5.80
CA ASP A 365 -10.61 -22.98 -5.17
C ASP A 365 -9.76 -22.70 -3.92
N LEU A 366 -10.13 -23.30 -2.79
CA LEU A 366 -9.45 -23.11 -1.50
C LEU A 366 -8.26 -24.05 -1.28
N SER A 367 -7.90 -24.90 -2.25
CA SER A 367 -6.78 -25.85 -2.14
C SER A 367 -5.42 -25.21 -1.86
N GLY A 368 -5.22 -23.95 -2.27
CA GLY A 368 -4.04 -23.14 -1.99
C GLY A 368 -4.17 -22.21 -0.78
N TYR A 369 -5.29 -22.26 -0.05
CA TYR A 369 -5.56 -21.35 1.06
C TYR A 369 -5.49 -22.05 2.41
N ALA A 370 -5.25 -21.27 3.47
CA ALA A 370 -5.31 -21.72 4.85
C ALA A 370 -5.83 -20.60 5.77
N PHE A 371 -6.25 -20.99 6.98
CA PHE A 371 -6.68 -20.07 8.03
C PHE A 371 -5.89 -20.30 9.34
N PRO A 372 -4.56 -20.06 9.32
CA PRO A 372 -3.72 -20.30 10.49
C PRO A 372 -4.04 -19.31 11.62
N ASN A 373 -3.63 -19.64 12.85
CA ASN A 373 -3.91 -18.82 14.01
C ASN A 373 -2.76 -18.78 15.01
N GLN A 374 -2.66 -17.66 15.72
CA GLN A 374 -1.87 -17.49 16.94
C GLN A 374 -2.79 -17.69 18.14
N ASN A 375 -2.32 -18.38 19.17
CA ASN A 375 -3.12 -18.77 20.32
C ASN A 375 -2.66 -18.02 21.58
N ASN A 376 -3.44 -17.01 22.00
CA ASN A 376 -3.09 -16.04 23.05
C ASN A 376 -1.81 -15.24 22.71
N GLY A 377 -1.82 -14.56 21.56
CA GLY A 377 -0.67 -13.78 21.06
C GLY A 377 0.45 -14.62 20.45
N VAL A 378 1.52 -13.95 20.04
CA VAL A 378 2.63 -14.56 19.29
C VAL A 378 3.69 -15.16 20.21
N ASP A 379 3.93 -16.46 20.05
CA ASP A 379 5.10 -17.16 20.61
C ASP A 379 6.35 -17.04 19.71
N ASP A 380 6.16 -17.01 18.39
CA ASP A 380 7.20 -16.89 17.36
C ASP A 380 6.70 -16.06 16.17
N VAL A 381 7.36 -14.95 15.85
CA VAL A 381 6.96 -14.04 14.76
C VAL A 381 7.19 -14.62 13.37
N GLU A 382 8.00 -15.68 13.25
CA GLU A 382 8.28 -16.33 11.97
C GLU A 382 7.30 -17.48 11.65
N SER A 383 6.37 -17.81 12.56
CA SER A 383 5.41 -18.90 12.31
C SER A 383 4.08 -18.75 13.07
N PHE A 384 3.05 -19.44 12.57
CA PHE A 384 1.79 -19.60 13.30
C PHE A 384 1.82 -20.81 14.21
N ASP A 385 1.25 -20.69 15.42
CA ASP A 385 1.08 -21.79 16.37
C ASP A 385 0.36 -22.99 15.74
N TYR A 386 -0.69 -22.70 14.96
CA TYR A 386 -1.48 -23.72 14.28
C TYR A 386 -1.73 -23.34 12.82
N TRP A 387 -1.45 -24.30 11.94
CA TRP A 387 -1.78 -24.21 10.52
C TRP A 387 -3.05 -24.99 10.22
N ASN A 388 -4.13 -24.29 9.86
CA ASN A 388 -5.43 -24.90 9.58
C ASN A 388 -5.73 -24.84 8.08
N SER A 389 -5.98 -25.99 7.45
CA SER A 389 -6.30 -26.09 6.02
C SER A 389 -7.80 -26.25 5.78
N PHE A 390 -8.27 -25.83 4.60
CA PHE A 390 -9.62 -26.10 4.14
C PHE A 390 -9.78 -27.59 3.74
N PRO A 391 -11.00 -28.16 3.83
CA PRO A 391 -11.29 -29.50 3.34
C PRO A 391 -10.99 -29.65 1.84
N GLU A 392 -10.60 -30.85 1.40
CA GLU A 392 -10.32 -31.14 0.00
C GLU A 392 -11.54 -30.83 -0.89
N GLY A 393 -11.33 -30.03 -1.94
CA GLY A 393 -12.36 -29.62 -2.90
C GLY A 393 -13.27 -28.49 -2.40
N ALA A 394 -12.92 -27.80 -1.33
CA ALA A 394 -13.64 -26.61 -0.90
C ALA A 394 -13.48 -25.47 -1.91
N THR A 395 -14.59 -24.87 -2.31
CA THR A 395 -14.63 -23.71 -3.22
C THR A 395 -15.55 -22.64 -2.67
N ILE A 396 -15.38 -21.41 -3.15
CA ILE A 396 -16.30 -20.28 -2.92
C ILE A 396 -16.74 -19.74 -4.27
N ALA A 397 -18.03 -19.84 -4.59
CA ALA A 397 -18.58 -19.29 -5.83
C ALA A 397 -18.33 -17.78 -5.94
N ALA A 398 -18.41 -17.23 -7.16
CA ALA A 398 -18.39 -15.80 -7.43
C ALA A 398 -19.39 -15.04 -6.55
N GLY A 399 -18.96 -13.95 -5.91
CA GLY A 399 -19.78 -13.19 -4.94
C GLY A 399 -20.21 -13.99 -3.70
N GLY A 400 -19.69 -15.20 -3.52
CA GLY A 400 -20.12 -16.17 -2.52
C GLY A 400 -19.49 -15.98 -1.15
N LYS A 401 -19.79 -16.92 -0.25
CA LYS A 401 -19.25 -16.95 1.11
C LYS A 401 -18.92 -18.38 1.54
N TYR A 402 -18.05 -18.50 2.54
CA TYR A 402 -17.66 -19.76 3.17
C TYR A 402 -17.63 -19.58 4.68
N ILE A 403 -18.37 -20.41 5.42
CA ILE A 403 -18.54 -20.28 6.87
C ILE A 403 -17.83 -21.43 7.59
N ILE A 404 -16.90 -21.08 8.47
CA ILE A 404 -16.23 -21.98 9.41
C ILE A 404 -16.86 -21.78 10.79
N ALA A 405 -17.50 -22.79 11.36
CA ALA A 405 -18.22 -22.68 12.63
C ALA A 405 -17.82 -23.72 13.66
N HIS A 406 -18.02 -23.40 14.95
CA HIS A 406 -17.86 -24.39 16.01
C HIS A 406 -18.96 -25.47 15.93
N PRO A 407 -18.64 -26.77 16.06
CA PRO A 407 -19.63 -27.85 15.92
C PRO A 407 -20.76 -27.83 16.97
N ASP A 408 -20.48 -27.28 18.14
CA ASP A 408 -21.46 -27.12 19.24
C ASP A 408 -22.11 -25.72 19.30
N ALA A 409 -21.96 -24.89 18.25
CA ALA A 409 -22.65 -23.60 18.14
C ALA A 409 -24.17 -23.76 18.09
N ASP A 410 -24.91 -22.65 18.20
CA ASP A 410 -26.35 -22.64 17.95
C ASP A 410 -26.68 -23.38 16.64
N PRO A 411 -27.70 -24.26 16.60
CA PRO A 411 -28.05 -25.01 15.41
C PRO A 411 -28.28 -24.16 14.15
N ALA A 412 -28.68 -22.88 14.30
CA ALA A 412 -28.85 -21.97 13.18
C ALA A 412 -27.50 -21.55 12.54
N ILE A 413 -26.41 -21.48 13.32
CA ILE A 413 -25.05 -21.26 12.81
C ILE A 413 -24.56 -22.53 12.12
N VAL A 414 -24.69 -23.68 12.78
CA VAL A 414 -24.23 -24.98 12.25
C VAL A 414 -24.95 -25.34 10.94
N ALA A 415 -26.22 -24.98 10.80
CA ALA A 415 -27.01 -25.27 9.60
C ALA A 415 -26.51 -24.57 8.32
N VAL A 416 -25.75 -23.49 8.45
CA VAL A 416 -25.22 -22.71 7.32
C VAL A 416 -23.69 -22.79 7.23
N ALA A 417 -23.04 -23.60 8.05
CA ALA A 417 -21.60 -23.77 8.05
C ALA A 417 -21.15 -24.72 6.92
N ASP A 418 -20.13 -24.31 6.18
CA ASP A 418 -19.47 -25.12 5.15
C ASP A 418 -18.40 -26.03 5.78
N HIS A 419 -17.78 -25.59 6.88
CA HIS A 419 -16.76 -26.32 7.62
C HIS A 419 -16.99 -26.20 9.13
N LEU A 420 -16.90 -27.33 9.83
CA LEU A 420 -16.91 -27.34 11.29
C LEU A 420 -15.48 -27.43 11.84
N HIS A 421 -15.10 -26.45 12.66
CA HIS A 421 -13.79 -26.36 13.29
C HIS A 421 -13.92 -26.03 14.78
N LYS A 422 -13.23 -26.80 15.64
CA LYS A 422 -13.40 -26.70 17.10
C LYS A 422 -12.61 -25.56 17.74
N TYR A 423 -11.44 -25.26 17.21
CA TYR A 423 -10.50 -24.33 17.85
C TYR A 423 -10.67 -22.95 17.22
N LEU A 424 -11.79 -22.29 17.52
CA LEU A 424 -12.06 -20.90 17.12
C LEU A 424 -11.83 -19.96 18.30
N SER A 425 -11.46 -18.71 17.98
CA SER A 425 -11.05 -17.70 18.96
C SER A 425 -12.04 -17.52 20.12
N ASN A 426 -11.51 -17.28 21.31
CA ASN A 426 -12.20 -16.86 22.53
C ASN A 426 -11.98 -15.37 22.85
N GLY A 427 -11.52 -14.60 21.87
CA GLY A 427 -11.35 -13.15 21.93
C GLY A 427 -9.91 -12.72 21.76
N ASP A 428 -8.95 -13.54 22.20
CA ASP A 428 -7.51 -13.28 22.25
C ASP A 428 -6.66 -14.22 21.38
N ASP A 429 -7.30 -15.05 20.54
CA ASP A 429 -6.62 -15.80 19.48
C ASP A 429 -6.77 -15.08 18.13
N ALA A 430 -5.64 -14.75 17.48
CA ALA A 430 -5.63 -14.07 16.19
C ALA A 430 -5.71 -15.08 15.05
N PHE A 431 -6.50 -14.78 14.02
CA PHE A 431 -6.62 -15.61 12.81
C PHE A 431 -6.13 -14.82 11.60
N ALA A 432 -5.39 -15.50 10.72
CA ALA A 432 -5.09 -15.00 9.38
C ALA A 432 -5.83 -15.83 8.33
N LEU A 433 -6.08 -15.22 7.18
CA LEU A 433 -6.38 -15.89 5.92
C LEU A 433 -5.15 -15.76 5.04
N VAL A 434 -4.63 -16.88 4.54
CA VAL A 434 -3.37 -16.90 3.78
C VAL A 434 -3.52 -17.70 2.49
N HIS A 435 -2.72 -17.37 1.49
CA HIS A 435 -2.55 -18.16 0.29
C HIS A 435 -1.11 -18.64 0.16
N GLY A 436 -0.93 -19.94 -0.04
CA GLY A 436 0.36 -20.61 -0.12
C GLY A 436 0.45 -21.84 0.77
N THR A 437 1.68 -22.16 1.17
CA THR A 437 2.03 -23.31 1.99
C THR A 437 2.52 -22.87 3.35
N LYS A 438 2.64 -23.80 4.32
CA LYS A 438 3.14 -23.45 5.65
C LYS A 438 4.54 -22.81 5.62
N GLU A 439 5.36 -23.20 4.66
CA GLU A 439 6.74 -22.75 4.49
C GLU A 439 6.88 -21.46 3.68
N ASP A 440 5.86 -21.09 2.89
CA ASP A 440 5.87 -19.95 1.97
C ASP A 440 4.43 -19.53 1.65
N TYR A 441 4.01 -18.39 2.19
CA TYR A 441 2.64 -17.88 2.08
C TYR A 441 2.58 -16.36 2.09
N VAL A 442 1.47 -15.84 1.56
CA VAL A 442 1.08 -14.42 1.67
C VAL A 442 -0.12 -14.31 2.60
N VAL A 443 -0.06 -13.37 3.55
CA VAL A 443 -1.20 -13.02 4.40
C VAL A 443 -2.14 -12.11 3.65
N ILE A 444 -3.42 -12.49 3.61
CA ILE A 444 -4.48 -11.78 2.87
C ILE A 444 -5.29 -10.90 3.81
N ASP A 445 -5.75 -11.47 4.93
CA ASP A 445 -6.60 -10.76 5.88
C ASP A 445 -6.35 -11.28 7.30
N VAL A 446 -6.61 -10.46 8.31
CA VAL A 446 -6.40 -10.82 9.72
C VAL A 446 -7.55 -10.36 10.62
N ILE A 447 -7.79 -11.14 11.67
CA ILE A 447 -8.59 -10.74 12.83
C ILE A 447 -7.73 -10.95 14.07
N GLY A 448 -7.44 -9.87 14.79
CA GLY A 448 -6.44 -9.84 15.85
C GLY A 448 -5.02 -9.60 15.33
N ASP A 449 -4.13 -9.20 16.22
CA ASP A 449 -2.73 -8.93 15.89
C ASP A 449 -1.94 -10.24 15.81
N ILE A 450 -1.58 -10.65 14.58
CA ILE A 450 -0.84 -11.88 14.30
C ILE A 450 0.67 -11.77 14.54
N ASN A 451 1.17 -10.57 14.82
CA ASN A 451 2.59 -10.27 15.09
C ASN A 451 2.82 -9.70 16.50
N GLY A 452 1.74 -9.51 17.27
CA GLY A 452 1.76 -8.83 18.56
C GLY A 452 1.59 -9.74 19.77
N PRO A 453 1.76 -9.17 20.98
CA PRO A 453 1.54 -9.89 22.22
C PRO A 453 0.04 -10.19 22.46
N ASP A 454 -0.22 -11.10 23.38
CA ASP A 454 -1.57 -11.40 23.88
C ASP A 454 -2.29 -10.11 24.35
N PRO A 455 -3.49 -9.77 23.82
CA PRO A 455 -4.29 -8.66 24.34
C PRO A 455 -4.89 -8.96 25.74
N GLY A 456 -4.75 -10.20 26.23
CA GLY A 456 -5.17 -10.72 27.53
C GLY A 456 -6.68 -10.99 27.66
N SER A 457 -7.50 -10.45 26.75
CA SER A 457 -8.94 -10.73 26.69
C SER A 457 -9.48 -10.57 25.28
N GLY A 458 -9.12 -9.47 24.61
CA GLY A 458 -9.46 -9.23 23.22
C GLY A 458 -9.01 -7.86 22.77
N TRP A 459 -8.81 -7.70 21.47
CA TRP A 459 -8.34 -6.45 20.87
C TRP A 459 -9.42 -5.38 20.87
N GLU A 460 -9.01 -4.12 20.98
CA GLU A 460 -9.88 -2.98 20.75
C GLU A 460 -10.27 -2.91 19.26
N VAL A 461 -11.54 -2.64 18.98
CA VAL A 461 -12.05 -2.49 17.61
C VAL A 461 -13.03 -1.32 17.58
N ALA A 462 -12.83 -0.39 16.65
CA ALA A 462 -13.69 0.80 16.51
C ALA A 462 -13.88 1.61 17.81
N GLY A 463 -12.87 1.63 18.68
CA GLY A 463 -12.91 2.31 19.98
C GLY A 463 -13.62 1.52 21.10
N ILE A 464 -14.01 0.27 20.85
CA ILE A 464 -14.61 -0.63 21.84
C ILE A 464 -13.53 -1.55 22.40
N SER A 465 -13.22 -1.36 23.68
CA SER A 465 -12.27 -2.20 24.41
C SER A 465 -12.69 -3.67 24.39
N SER A 466 -11.78 -4.56 24.00
CA SER A 466 -12.04 -5.99 23.78
C SER A 466 -13.18 -6.29 22.80
N GLY A 467 -13.28 -5.52 21.72
CA GLY A 467 -14.26 -5.69 20.65
C GLY A 467 -14.22 -7.05 19.92
N THR A 468 -13.15 -7.83 20.04
CA THR A 468 -13.09 -9.21 19.51
C THR A 468 -13.68 -10.27 20.46
N LYS A 469 -14.08 -9.90 21.68
CA LYS A 469 -14.64 -10.81 22.70
C LYS A 469 -16.10 -10.48 22.95
N ASP A 470 -16.95 -11.49 23.11
CA ASP A 470 -18.38 -11.32 23.39
C ASP A 470 -19.10 -10.41 22.37
N HIS A 471 -18.65 -10.42 21.11
CA HIS A 471 -19.09 -9.53 20.04
C HIS A 471 -19.13 -10.25 18.68
N THR A 472 -19.84 -9.65 17.73
CA THR A 472 -19.77 -10.02 16.31
C THR A 472 -19.22 -8.84 15.53
N LEU A 473 -18.18 -9.07 14.74
CA LEU A 473 -17.61 -8.10 13.82
C LEU A 473 -18.16 -8.36 12.42
N ILE A 474 -18.59 -7.29 11.74
CA ILE A 474 -19.01 -7.34 10.34
C ILE A 474 -18.24 -6.28 9.57
N ARG A 475 -17.62 -6.64 8.43
CA ARG A 475 -17.01 -5.67 7.52
C ARG A 475 -18.03 -4.63 7.07
N LYS A 476 -17.62 -3.36 7.05
CA LYS A 476 -18.43 -2.28 6.47
C LYS A 476 -18.71 -2.56 4.99
N PRO A 477 -19.87 -2.13 4.44
CA PRO A 477 -20.21 -2.38 3.03
C PRO A 477 -19.24 -1.81 1.99
N THR A 478 -18.40 -0.85 2.39
CA THR A 478 -17.35 -0.25 1.55
C THR A 478 -16.06 -1.06 1.53
N ILE A 479 -15.99 -2.16 2.28
CA ILE A 479 -14.81 -3.03 2.33
C ILE A 479 -15.09 -4.25 1.46
N SER A 480 -14.25 -4.42 0.44
CA SER A 480 -14.40 -5.38 -0.65
C SER A 480 -13.21 -6.35 -0.74
N GLY A 481 -12.18 -6.18 0.09
CA GLY A 481 -10.95 -6.98 0.11
C GLY A 481 -10.37 -7.16 1.51
N GLY A 482 -9.32 -7.98 1.61
CA GLY A 482 -8.64 -8.30 2.87
C GLY A 482 -7.69 -7.19 3.33
N ASN A 483 -7.39 -7.15 4.63
CA ASN A 483 -6.39 -6.25 5.19
C ASN A 483 -5.44 -7.02 6.12
N PRO A 484 -4.15 -7.18 5.77
CA PRO A 484 -3.19 -7.90 6.60
C PRO A 484 -2.68 -7.07 7.80
N ASP A 485 -2.99 -5.77 7.88
CA ASP A 485 -2.67 -4.90 9.00
C ASP A 485 -3.88 -4.79 9.94
N TRP A 486 -3.82 -5.52 11.06
CA TRP A 486 -4.88 -5.51 12.06
C TRP A 486 -5.11 -4.12 12.67
N ALA A 487 -4.06 -3.33 12.90
CA ALA A 487 -4.21 -2.02 13.54
C ALA A 487 -4.96 -1.05 12.62
N ALA A 488 -4.63 -1.06 11.32
CA ALA A 488 -5.36 -0.30 10.31
C ALA A 488 -6.81 -0.79 10.18
N SER A 489 -7.01 -2.11 10.16
CA SER A 489 -8.34 -2.72 10.00
C SER A 489 -9.26 -2.49 11.20
N ALA A 490 -8.74 -2.67 12.41
CA ALA A 490 -9.49 -2.53 13.66
C ALA A 490 -9.91 -1.07 13.90
N GLY A 491 -9.06 -0.11 13.52
CA GLY A 491 -9.28 1.31 13.71
C GLY A 491 -9.35 1.73 15.19
N THR A 492 -9.34 3.03 15.43
CA THR A 492 -9.43 3.60 16.79
C THR A 492 -10.84 4.04 17.15
N ASN A 493 -11.73 4.15 16.17
CA ASN A 493 -13.10 4.60 16.34
C ASN A 493 -14.00 4.08 15.19
N THR A 494 -15.29 4.40 15.23
CA THR A 494 -16.24 3.90 14.23
C THR A 494 -16.07 4.52 12.84
N GLU A 495 -15.33 5.62 12.68
CA GLU A 495 -15.11 6.27 11.39
C GLU A 495 -13.96 5.60 10.64
N ASP A 496 -12.81 5.41 11.31
CA ASP A 496 -11.58 4.84 10.72
C ASP A 496 -11.55 3.31 10.70
N SER A 497 -12.34 2.63 11.53
CA SER A 497 -12.42 1.16 11.52
C SER A 497 -13.04 0.60 10.24
N GLU A 498 -12.57 -0.55 9.78
CA GLU A 498 -13.22 -1.31 8.70
C GLU A 498 -14.42 -2.14 9.19
N TRP A 499 -14.59 -2.24 10.51
CA TRP A 499 -15.57 -3.12 11.15
C TRP A 499 -16.76 -2.36 11.76
N ILE A 500 -17.91 -3.01 11.69
CA ILE A 500 -19.08 -2.72 12.50
C ILE A 500 -19.11 -3.74 13.63
N VAL A 501 -18.95 -3.27 14.86
CA VAL A 501 -19.00 -4.10 16.07
C VAL A 501 -20.46 -4.21 16.53
N LEU A 502 -21.01 -5.42 16.50
CA LEU A 502 -22.36 -5.74 16.97
C LEU A 502 -22.32 -6.39 18.34
N ASP A 503 -23.45 -6.30 19.05
CA ASP A 503 -23.66 -6.94 20.34
C ASP A 503 -23.46 -8.46 20.26
N LYS A 504 -23.15 -9.06 21.42
CA LYS A 504 -23.07 -10.50 21.60
C LYS A 504 -24.28 -11.23 21.02
N ASP A 505 -24.00 -12.32 20.30
CA ASP A 505 -24.99 -13.19 19.67
C ASP A 505 -25.88 -12.52 18.61
N VAL A 506 -25.35 -11.49 17.92
CA VAL A 506 -26.01 -10.83 16.79
C VAL A 506 -25.21 -11.01 15.51
N TRP A 507 -25.70 -11.84 14.59
CA TRP A 507 -25.01 -12.16 13.33
C TRP A 507 -25.95 -12.16 12.11
N GLN A 508 -25.37 -12.04 10.91
CA GLN A 508 -26.10 -12.04 9.64
C GLN A 508 -25.67 -13.22 8.76
N LEU A 509 -25.95 -14.45 9.22
CA LEU A 509 -25.51 -15.68 8.54
C LEU A 509 -26.54 -16.28 7.54
N GLY A 510 -27.79 -15.82 7.54
CA GLY A 510 -28.87 -16.29 6.66
C GLY A 510 -28.83 -15.71 5.23
N GLU A 511 -29.57 -16.35 4.31
CA GLU A 511 -29.61 -16.17 2.84
C GLU A 511 -29.35 -14.74 2.34
N SER A 512 -28.66 -14.65 1.19
CA SER A 512 -28.38 -13.38 0.49
C SER A 512 -29.58 -12.46 0.55
N LYS A 513 -29.36 -11.20 0.96
CA LYS A 513 -30.41 -10.19 0.84
C LYS A 513 -30.85 -10.20 -0.61
N PRO A 514 -32.12 -10.49 -0.92
CA PRO A 514 -32.58 -10.59 -2.29
C PRO A 514 -32.32 -9.26 -2.97
N THR A 515 -31.61 -9.31 -4.09
CA THR A 515 -31.27 -8.10 -4.83
C THR A 515 -32.50 -7.55 -5.57
N ILE A 516 -32.52 -6.23 -5.77
CA ILE A 516 -33.46 -5.56 -6.66
C ILE A 516 -32.71 -4.48 -7.44
N SER A 517 -32.81 -4.50 -8.76
CA SER A 517 -32.19 -3.51 -9.65
C SER A 517 -33.22 -2.95 -10.63
N LEU A 518 -32.96 -1.72 -11.09
CA LEU A 518 -33.86 -0.92 -11.90
C LEU A 518 -33.10 -0.40 -13.12
N VAL A 519 -33.63 -0.64 -14.32
CA VAL A 519 -33.11 -0.05 -15.57
C VAL A 519 -34.20 0.82 -16.18
N ASN A 520 -33.90 2.11 -16.38
CA ASN A 520 -34.74 2.97 -17.20
C ASN A 520 -34.43 2.69 -18.68
N ASN A 521 -35.41 2.19 -19.43
CA ASN A 521 -35.20 1.74 -20.80
C ASN A 521 -35.17 2.90 -21.84
N GLY A 522 -35.36 4.14 -21.41
CA GLY A 522 -35.31 5.32 -22.28
C GLY A 522 -36.55 5.54 -23.15
N ASP A 523 -37.52 4.61 -23.14
CA ASP A 523 -38.81 4.71 -23.82
C ASP A 523 -39.99 5.02 -22.86
N GLY A 524 -39.67 5.30 -21.60
CA GLY A 524 -40.63 5.54 -20.53
C GLY A 524 -40.99 4.30 -19.71
N THR A 525 -40.47 3.11 -20.06
CA THR A 525 -40.61 1.90 -19.25
C THR A 525 -39.43 1.70 -18.30
N VAL A 526 -39.65 0.95 -17.23
CA VAL A 526 -38.61 0.57 -16.25
C VAL A 526 -38.56 -0.94 -16.11
N THR A 527 -37.38 -1.54 -16.29
CA THR A 527 -37.15 -2.96 -16.02
C THR A 527 -36.72 -3.13 -14.56
N VAL A 528 -37.44 -3.98 -13.82
CA VAL A 528 -37.13 -4.35 -12.43
C VAL A 528 -36.64 -5.79 -12.43
N THR A 529 -35.38 -6.00 -12.05
CA THR A 529 -34.84 -7.35 -11.84
C THR A 529 -34.76 -7.59 -10.34
N PHE A 530 -35.31 -8.70 -9.85
CA PHE A 530 -35.31 -9.04 -8.43
C PHE A 530 -35.07 -10.53 -8.19
N GLU A 531 -34.53 -10.86 -7.01
CA GLU A 531 -34.44 -12.22 -6.48
C GLU A 531 -35.58 -12.51 -5.51
N GLY A 532 -36.05 -13.76 -5.45
CA GLY A 532 -37.20 -14.15 -4.63
C GLY A 532 -38.51 -13.53 -5.13
N LYS A 533 -39.28 -12.92 -4.22
CA LYS A 533 -40.59 -12.31 -4.51
C LYS A 533 -40.51 -10.79 -4.49
N LEU A 534 -41.19 -10.15 -5.43
CA LEU A 534 -41.41 -8.70 -5.40
C LEU A 534 -42.62 -8.38 -4.54
N GLN A 535 -42.47 -7.43 -3.61
CA GLN A 535 -43.56 -6.84 -2.85
C GLN A 535 -43.71 -5.35 -3.15
N THR A 536 -44.94 -4.86 -3.19
CA THR A 536 -45.23 -3.42 -3.36
C THR A 536 -46.09 -2.84 -2.24
N ALA A 537 -45.98 -1.53 -2.02
CA ALA A 537 -46.78 -0.79 -1.06
C ALA A 537 -47.08 0.65 -1.54
N PRO A 538 -48.20 1.24 -1.07
CA PRO A 538 -48.50 2.65 -1.34
C PRO A 538 -47.64 3.62 -0.51
N THR A 539 -47.03 3.14 0.59
CA THR A 539 -46.13 3.93 1.45
C THR A 539 -44.92 3.10 1.87
N VAL A 540 -43.82 3.74 2.25
CA VAL A 540 -42.61 3.07 2.75
C VAL A 540 -42.86 2.16 3.97
N ASN A 541 -43.91 2.43 4.75
CA ASN A 541 -44.27 1.64 5.94
C ASN A 541 -45.32 0.56 5.66
N GLY A 542 -45.67 0.33 4.39
CA GLY A 542 -46.68 -0.66 3.99
C GLY A 542 -48.11 -0.10 3.91
N PRO A 543 -49.15 -0.96 3.91
CA PRO A 543 -49.04 -2.42 3.92
C PRO A 543 -48.39 -2.97 2.65
N TRP A 544 -47.49 -3.94 2.81
CA TRP A 544 -46.79 -4.61 1.71
C TRP A 544 -47.62 -5.78 1.17
N GLN A 545 -47.64 -5.96 -0.15
CA GLN A 545 -48.36 -7.03 -0.83
C GLN A 545 -47.47 -7.68 -1.89
N ASP A 546 -47.53 -9.01 -1.98
CA ASP A 546 -46.83 -9.77 -3.03
C ASP A 546 -47.34 -9.38 -4.42
N VAL A 547 -46.41 -9.24 -5.35
CA VAL A 547 -46.67 -9.06 -6.76
C VAL A 547 -46.52 -10.41 -7.45
N ASP A 548 -47.59 -10.86 -8.10
CA ASP A 548 -47.59 -12.09 -8.90
C ASP A 548 -46.92 -11.82 -10.26
N ALA A 549 -45.58 -11.78 -10.26
CA ALA A 549 -44.75 -11.52 -11.43
C ALA A 549 -43.41 -12.26 -11.33
N GLU A 550 -42.85 -12.63 -12.47
CA GLU A 550 -41.50 -13.18 -12.58
C GLU A 550 -40.48 -12.05 -12.82
N SER A 551 -39.24 -12.30 -12.42
CA SER A 551 -38.09 -11.43 -12.68
C SER A 551 -37.47 -11.76 -14.04
N PRO A 552 -37.16 -10.77 -14.90
CA PRO A 552 -37.38 -9.34 -14.73
C PRO A 552 -38.82 -8.91 -15.08
N LEU A 553 -39.34 -7.91 -14.35
CA LEU A 553 -40.65 -7.29 -14.58
C LEU A 553 -40.51 -5.93 -15.25
N ILE A 554 -41.21 -5.70 -16.37
CA ILE A 554 -41.25 -4.39 -17.03
C ILE A 554 -42.47 -3.58 -16.57
N LEU A 555 -42.21 -2.47 -15.89
CA LEU A 555 -43.23 -1.51 -15.46
C LEU A 555 -43.53 -0.50 -16.58
N GLN A 556 -44.81 -0.25 -16.79
CA GLN A 556 -45.31 0.69 -17.79
C GLN A 556 -45.46 2.10 -17.21
N PRO A 557 -45.27 3.16 -18.00
CA PRO A 557 -45.31 4.56 -17.53
C PRO A 557 -46.68 5.00 -17.00
N ASP A 558 -47.76 4.28 -17.33
CA ASP A 558 -49.12 4.59 -16.88
C ASP A 558 -49.48 3.95 -15.53
N GLN A 559 -48.57 3.20 -14.93
CA GLN A 559 -48.77 2.57 -13.63
C GLN A 559 -48.60 3.57 -12.47
N PRO A 560 -49.35 3.39 -11.37
CA PRO A 560 -49.21 4.24 -10.19
C PRO A 560 -47.83 4.09 -9.55
N ALA A 561 -47.28 5.19 -9.04
CA ALA A 561 -46.05 5.15 -8.25
C ALA A 561 -46.26 4.31 -6.99
N THR A 562 -45.35 3.36 -6.75
CA THR A 562 -45.37 2.46 -5.60
C THR A 562 -43.96 2.32 -5.02
N PHE A 563 -43.87 1.86 -3.78
CA PHE A 563 -42.62 1.39 -3.19
C PHE A 563 -42.49 -0.10 -3.49
N GLY A 564 -41.30 -0.55 -3.91
CA GLY A 564 -41.00 -1.95 -4.20
C GLY A 564 -39.88 -2.48 -3.31
N ARG A 565 -39.94 -3.76 -2.94
CA ARG A 565 -38.84 -4.48 -2.28
C ARG A 565 -38.79 -5.93 -2.76
N ALA A 566 -37.59 -6.50 -2.84
CA ALA A 566 -37.41 -7.93 -2.99
C ALA A 566 -37.39 -8.58 -1.60
N VAL A 567 -38.00 -9.77 -1.47
CA VAL A 567 -37.99 -10.58 -0.25
C VAL A 567 -37.63 -12.03 -0.61
N SER A 568 -36.87 -12.70 0.25
CA SER A 568 -36.54 -14.12 0.06
C SER A 568 -37.83 -14.96 0.08
N GLU A 569 -37.81 -16.11 -0.61
CA GLU A 569 -39.01 -16.92 -0.83
C GLU A 569 -39.61 -17.58 0.42
#